data_AF-W0RRF0-F1
#
_entry.id   AF-W0RRF0-F1
#
_cell.length_a   1.000
_cell.length_b   1.000
_cell.length_c   1.000
_cell.angle_alpha   90.00
_cell.angle_beta   90.00
_cell.angle_gamma   90.00
#
_symmetry.space_group_name_H-M   'P 1'
#
loop_
_entity.id
_entity.type
_entity.pdbx_description
1 polymer ?
#
loop_
_entity_poly.entity_id
_entity_poly.type
_entity_poly.pdbx_seq_one_letter_code
_entity_poly.pdbx_strand_id
1 'polypeptide(L)'
;MTAPAPEVQDRAQTGPVVDLPQAAPLVHVSKGAEREQQAPESEPAPPTVEGLHFTREQIELIKRTIAKGATDDELQLFLFTCKRLRLDPFARQIYFIKRKTQEDGRWVETGRAEVSIDGFRLVAERTGEYEGQTPPQWGKLYDFDVTGGDPVVRWFEVWPFPAEQPYAARVGVHRRAFKEPLLGIARFDAYAQKRRDGGLVSMWERMGPEQLAKCAEALALRKAFPNELSGVYTPDEMGQASNAAPASEDTAAAASASAGDPNEPPAPTCPKCSGGMWDNRETKTNPRAPDFKCKDRSCDGKYWPGEWPPKSADVKRGEKKFPKNFPLEQLRGRQVGDCTWSELTDALEASRKGGSEKWIEIVSEELEARRARGDVPAYAKQQDLGVQEPPKPSTAARVDMPAGGRVEDALERRAAKADDDIPF
;
A
#
# COMPACT_ATOMS: atom_id res chain seq x y z
N MET A 1 -6.10 71.74 35.17
CA MET A 1 -7.18 70.75 35.14
C MET A 1 -6.59 69.51 34.46
N THR A 2 -5.79 68.62 35.06
CA THR A 2 -5.87 67.98 36.39
C THR A 2 -7.30 67.51 36.64
N ALA A 3 -7.64 66.23 36.80
CA ALA A 3 -6.93 65.14 37.47
C ALA A 3 -7.56 63.77 37.06
N PRO A 4 -7.39 62.64 37.79
CA PRO A 4 -6.65 61.47 37.31
C PRO A 4 -7.46 60.14 37.39
N ALA A 5 -6.83 59.03 37.03
CA ALA A 5 -7.30 57.68 37.35
C ALA A 5 -7.20 57.40 38.87
N PRO A 6 -8.11 56.60 39.46
CA PRO A 6 -8.10 56.31 40.89
C PRO A 6 -7.23 55.09 41.27
N GLU A 7 -6.51 55.24 42.38
CA GLU A 7 -5.93 54.20 43.24
C GLU A 7 -7.00 53.22 43.76
N VAL A 8 -6.65 51.93 43.93
CA VAL A 8 -6.89 51.20 45.19
C VAL A 8 -5.71 50.29 45.49
N GLN A 9 -5.32 50.36 46.76
CA GLN A 9 -4.12 49.87 47.40
C GLN A 9 -4.12 48.38 47.72
N ASP A 10 -2.88 47.92 47.83
CA ASP A 10 -2.33 46.75 48.48
C ASP A 10 -2.91 46.47 49.90
N ARG A 11 -3.05 45.19 50.25
CA ARG A 11 -3.18 44.74 51.64
C ARG A 11 -2.25 43.55 51.87
N ALA A 12 -1.16 43.86 52.57
CA ALA A 12 -0.08 43.02 53.03
C ALA A 12 -0.49 41.82 53.89
N GLN A 13 0.35 40.78 53.91
CA GLN A 13 0.96 40.18 55.13
C GLN A 13 2.01 39.11 54.76
N THR A 14 3.32 39.41 54.89
CA THR A 14 4.26 39.02 55.98
C THR A 14 5.07 37.74 55.73
N GLY A 15 6.39 37.89 55.62
CA GLY A 15 7.40 36.82 55.78
C GLY A 15 8.81 37.33 55.43
N PRO A 16 9.86 37.14 56.26
CA PRO A 16 10.98 38.09 56.32
C PRO A 16 12.24 37.73 55.50
N VAL A 17 12.93 38.82 55.18
CA VAL A 17 14.32 39.10 54.78
C VAL A 17 15.38 38.16 55.36
N VAL A 18 16.40 37.79 54.56
CA VAL A 18 17.87 38.05 54.75
C VAL A 18 18.66 37.41 53.60
N ASP A 19 19.24 38.19 52.68
CA ASP A 19 20.54 38.89 52.69
C ASP A 19 21.77 37.96 52.50
N LEU A 20 22.50 38.20 51.41
CA LEU A 20 23.69 37.49 50.94
C LEU A 20 24.94 38.03 51.64
N PRO A 21 25.88 37.17 52.10
CA PRO A 21 27.22 37.64 52.39
C PRO A 21 28.25 37.17 51.34
N GLN A 22 29.03 38.16 50.89
CA GLN A 22 30.34 38.02 50.26
C GLN A 22 31.40 37.43 51.23
N ALA A 23 32.48 36.96 50.63
CA ALA A 23 33.57 36.15 51.15
C ALA A 23 34.47 36.78 52.26
N ALA A 24 35.12 35.89 53.03
CA ALA A 24 36.33 36.13 53.83
C ALA A 24 37.15 34.81 53.99
N PRO A 25 38.45 34.86 54.37
CA PRO A 25 39.51 34.09 53.70
C PRO A 25 40.01 32.79 54.39
N LEU A 26 40.89 32.13 53.62
CA LEU A 26 41.71 30.92 53.84
C LEU A 26 42.21 30.66 55.28
N VAL A 27 42.08 29.40 55.70
CA VAL A 27 42.95 28.78 56.70
C VAL A 27 43.39 27.40 56.19
N HIS A 28 44.69 27.24 55.96
CA HIS A 28 45.33 25.96 55.69
C HIS A 28 45.49 25.19 57.01
N VAL A 29 44.93 23.99 57.12
CA VAL A 29 45.47 22.93 57.97
C VAL A 29 45.34 21.59 57.24
N SER A 30 46.51 21.03 56.96
CA SER A 30 46.76 19.73 56.36
C SER A 30 46.29 18.58 57.26
N LYS A 31 45.66 17.56 56.68
CA LYS A 31 45.77 16.16 57.14
C LYS A 31 45.27 15.22 56.05
N GLY A 32 46.11 14.24 55.72
CA GLY A 32 45.93 13.32 54.61
C GLY A 32 44.74 12.39 54.77
N ALA A 33 44.19 12.02 53.61
CA ALA A 33 43.37 10.83 53.41
C ALA A 33 43.71 10.31 52.02
N GLU A 34 43.89 8.99 51.93
CA GLU A 34 44.52 8.28 50.83
C GLU A 34 43.81 8.49 49.49
N ARG A 35 44.61 8.68 48.44
CA ARG A 35 44.15 8.76 47.06
C ARG A 35 44.01 7.35 46.51
N GLU A 36 42.83 6.76 46.66
CA GLU A 36 42.46 5.54 45.95
C GLU A 36 42.31 5.88 44.46
N GLN A 37 43.27 5.43 43.66
CA GLN A 37 43.25 5.58 42.21
C GLN A 37 42.21 4.62 41.65
N GLN A 38 41.01 5.11 41.33
CA GLN A 38 40.08 4.37 40.47
C GLN A 38 40.70 4.24 39.07
N ALA A 39 41.00 3.00 38.69
CA ALA A 39 41.37 2.61 37.34
C ALA A 39 40.24 3.02 36.37
N PRO A 40 40.55 3.36 35.10
CA PRO A 40 39.52 3.67 34.12
C PRO A 40 38.64 2.44 33.94
N GLU A 41 37.34 2.61 34.20
CA GLU A 41 36.29 1.64 33.92
C GLU A 41 36.38 1.31 32.42
N SER A 42 36.84 0.09 32.13
CA SER A 42 36.92 -0.39 30.75
C SER A 42 35.52 -0.38 30.16
N GLU A 43 35.33 0.35 29.06
CA GLU A 43 34.13 0.26 28.24
C GLU A 43 33.79 -1.22 28.03
N PRO A 44 32.53 -1.65 28.27
CA PRO A 44 32.16 -3.04 28.05
C PRO A 44 32.40 -3.36 26.57
N ALA A 45 33.22 -4.40 26.33
CA ALA A 45 33.44 -4.92 25.00
C ALA A 45 32.09 -5.12 24.29
N PRO A 46 32.00 -4.85 22.96
CA PRO A 46 30.77 -5.04 22.22
C PRO A 46 30.27 -6.48 22.45
N PRO A 47 28.96 -6.70 22.65
CA PRO A 47 28.44 -8.03 22.92
C PRO A 47 28.89 -8.96 21.79
N THR A 48 29.73 -9.93 22.12
CA THR A 48 30.08 -11.03 21.23
C THR A 48 28.77 -11.66 20.79
N VAL A 49 28.46 -11.57 19.50
CA VAL A 49 27.21 -12.13 19.00
C VAL A 49 27.32 -13.65 19.09
N GLU A 50 26.64 -14.23 20.07
CA GLU A 50 26.44 -15.68 20.11
C GLU A 50 25.78 -16.12 18.80
N GLY A 51 26.47 -16.98 18.07
CA GLY A 51 26.00 -17.49 16.80
C GLY A 51 24.75 -18.35 17.00
N LEU A 52 23.92 -18.46 15.97
CA LEU A 52 22.84 -19.45 15.97
C LEU A 52 23.47 -20.85 15.89
N HIS A 53 23.33 -21.64 16.96
CA HIS A 53 23.84 -23.01 17.07
C HIS A 53 22.68 -23.98 17.21
N PHE A 54 22.68 -25.05 16.39
CA PHE A 54 21.71 -26.13 16.47
C PHE A 54 22.38 -27.40 17.00
N THR A 55 21.77 -28.06 17.98
CA THR A 55 22.23 -29.39 18.41
C THR A 55 21.91 -30.45 17.35
N ARG A 56 22.49 -31.65 17.48
CA ARG A 56 22.22 -32.74 16.54
C ARG A 56 20.73 -33.10 16.53
N GLU A 57 20.09 -33.13 17.69
CA GLU A 57 18.68 -33.45 17.87
C GLU A 57 17.79 -32.39 17.22
N GLN A 58 18.18 -31.11 17.32
CA GLN A 58 17.47 -30.01 16.65
C GLN A 58 17.62 -30.08 15.13
N ILE A 59 18.80 -30.42 14.61
CA ILE A 59 19.01 -30.61 13.17
C ILE A 59 18.14 -31.76 12.64
N GLU A 60 18.10 -32.89 13.35
CA GLU A 60 17.21 -34.02 12.99
C GLU A 60 15.73 -33.63 13.04
N LEU A 61 15.34 -32.81 14.03
CA LEU A 61 13.98 -32.29 14.11
C LEU A 61 13.67 -31.35 12.93
N ILE A 62 14.58 -30.43 12.57
CA ILE A 62 14.45 -29.54 11.42
C ILE A 62 14.27 -30.37 10.15
N LYS A 63 15.11 -31.38 9.91
CA LYS A 63 15.02 -32.26 8.74
C LYS A 63 13.67 -32.98 8.65
N ARG A 64 13.18 -33.51 9.77
CA ARG A 64 11.90 -34.23 9.86
C ARG A 64 10.67 -33.33 9.70
N THR A 65 10.73 -32.07 10.14
CA THR A 65 9.53 -31.24 10.31
C THR A 65 9.48 -30.01 9.40
N ILE A 66 10.60 -29.31 9.22
CA ILE A 66 10.68 -28.03 8.49
C ILE A 66 11.26 -28.25 7.09
N ALA A 67 12.38 -28.96 6.99
CA ALA A 67 13.07 -29.26 5.75
C ALA A 67 12.73 -30.66 5.23
N LYS A 68 11.42 -30.97 5.16
CA LYS A 68 10.94 -32.29 4.72
C LYS A 68 11.36 -32.56 3.28
N GLY A 69 11.94 -33.74 3.05
CA GLY A 69 12.39 -34.16 1.72
C GLY A 69 13.68 -33.47 1.24
N ALA A 70 14.36 -32.74 2.12
CA ALA A 70 15.68 -32.19 1.84
C ALA A 70 16.73 -33.30 1.72
N THR A 71 17.62 -33.20 0.73
CA THR A 71 18.88 -33.93 0.73
C THR A 71 19.80 -33.44 1.85
N ASP A 72 20.87 -34.17 2.16
CA ASP A 72 21.84 -33.72 3.16
C ASP A 72 22.50 -32.39 2.77
N ASP A 73 22.82 -32.21 1.49
CA ASP A 73 23.39 -30.97 0.95
C ASP A 73 22.40 -29.81 1.02
N GLU A 74 21.14 -30.04 0.66
CA GLU A 74 20.06 -29.04 0.74
C GLU A 74 19.80 -28.61 2.19
N LEU A 75 19.77 -29.57 3.11
CA LEU A 75 19.65 -29.30 4.54
C LEU A 75 20.85 -28.49 5.03
N GLN A 76 22.07 -28.84 4.62
CA GLN A 76 23.27 -28.14 5.02
C GLN A 76 23.27 -26.68 4.51
N LEU A 77 22.90 -26.46 3.24
CA LEU A 77 22.71 -25.13 2.67
C LEU A 77 21.65 -24.31 3.41
N PHE A 78 20.53 -24.94 3.77
CA PHE A 78 19.48 -24.31 4.56
C PHE A 78 19.98 -23.87 5.95
N LEU A 79 20.68 -24.75 6.67
CA LEU A 79 21.24 -24.46 7.99
C LEU A 79 22.34 -23.39 7.93
N PHE A 80 23.19 -23.40 6.89
CA PHE A 80 24.15 -22.33 6.66
C PHE A 80 23.48 -20.97 6.47
N THR A 81 22.35 -20.95 5.74
CA THR A 81 21.57 -19.71 5.56
C THR A 81 20.96 -19.25 6.88
N CYS A 82 20.39 -20.16 7.67
CA CYS A 82 19.87 -19.86 9.02
C CYS A 82 20.97 -19.24 9.90
N LYS A 83 22.18 -19.83 9.90
CA LYS A 83 23.30 -19.33 10.69
C LYS A 83 23.81 -17.97 10.21
N ARG A 84 23.98 -17.80 8.89
CA ARG A 84 24.46 -16.54 8.28
C ARG A 84 23.54 -15.36 8.59
N LEU A 85 22.23 -15.57 8.47
CA LEU A 85 21.22 -14.53 8.72
C LEU A 85 20.77 -14.48 10.19
N ARG A 86 21.24 -15.41 11.02
CA ARG A 86 20.80 -15.62 12.41
C ARG A 86 19.28 -15.81 12.52
N LEU A 87 18.66 -16.46 11.55
CA LEU A 87 17.21 -16.67 11.51
C LEU A 87 16.81 -18.04 12.06
N ASP A 88 15.79 -18.03 12.90
CA ASP A 88 15.27 -19.23 13.54
C ASP A 88 14.17 -19.89 12.67
N PRO A 89 14.39 -21.12 12.17
CA PRO A 89 13.38 -21.86 11.41
C PRO A 89 12.17 -22.26 12.24
N PHE A 90 12.30 -22.46 13.56
CA PHE A 90 11.19 -22.80 14.45
C PHE A 90 10.25 -21.61 14.67
N ALA A 91 10.80 -20.40 14.71
CA ALA A 91 10.05 -19.15 14.79
C ALA A 91 9.43 -18.72 13.45
N ARG A 92 9.55 -19.54 12.38
CA ARG A 92 9.03 -19.24 11.03
C ARG A 92 9.61 -17.96 10.43
N GLN A 93 10.84 -17.62 10.78
CA GLN A 93 11.58 -16.51 10.18
C GLN A 93 12.17 -16.89 8.82
N ILE A 94 12.36 -18.20 8.59
CA ILE A 94 12.91 -18.78 7.37
C ILE A 94 12.28 -20.16 7.14
N TYR A 95 12.05 -20.49 5.88
CA TYR A 95 11.40 -21.72 5.42
C TYR A 95 12.30 -22.48 4.45
N PHE A 96 12.16 -23.80 4.44
CA PHE A 96 12.71 -24.65 3.40
C PHE A 96 11.59 -24.99 2.42
N ILE A 97 11.76 -24.61 1.16
CA ILE A 97 10.75 -24.80 0.12
C ILE A 97 11.37 -25.59 -1.02
N LYS A 98 10.74 -26.71 -1.40
CA LYS A 98 11.09 -27.45 -2.61
C LYS A 98 10.26 -26.94 -3.77
N ARG A 99 10.91 -26.61 -4.87
CA ARG A 99 10.27 -26.17 -6.11
C ARG A 99 10.76 -27.01 -7.27
N LYS A 100 9.85 -27.31 -8.21
CA LYS A 100 10.18 -27.97 -9.47
C LYS A 100 10.61 -26.92 -10.47
N THR A 101 11.83 -27.04 -10.96
CA THR A 101 12.40 -26.22 -12.04
C THR A 101 12.66 -27.12 -13.24
N GLN A 102 12.59 -26.54 -14.43
CA GLN A 102 12.96 -27.24 -15.65
C GLN A 102 14.44 -26.96 -15.94
N GLU A 103 15.27 -28.00 -15.88
CA GLU A 103 16.69 -27.94 -16.19
C GLU A 103 16.98 -28.95 -17.32
N ASP A 104 17.56 -28.49 -18.43
CA ASP A 104 17.85 -29.30 -19.61
C ASP A 104 16.68 -30.16 -20.11
N GLY A 105 15.47 -29.60 -20.09
CA GLY A 105 14.24 -30.27 -20.50
C GLY A 105 13.69 -31.29 -19.51
N ARG A 106 14.32 -31.47 -18.34
CA ARG A 106 13.85 -32.35 -17.27
C ARG A 106 13.32 -31.55 -16.09
N TRP A 107 12.30 -32.09 -15.42
CA TRP A 107 11.82 -31.54 -14.16
C TRP A 107 12.73 -31.99 -13.03
N VAL A 108 13.43 -31.03 -12.43
CA VAL A 108 14.27 -31.24 -11.26
C VAL A 108 13.61 -30.57 -10.07
N GLU A 109 13.50 -31.27 -8.97
CA GLU A 109 13.00 -30.70 -7.72
C GLU A 109 14.19 -30.25 -6.87
N THR A 110 14.27 -28.96 -6.60
CA THR A 110 15.36 -28.35 -5.81
C THR A 110 14.78 -27.67 -4.57
N GLY A 111 15.36 -27.96 -3.41
CA GLY A 111 15.10 -27.30 -2.13
C GLY A 111 15.93 -26.03 -1.95
N ARG A 112 15.29 -24.94 -1.52
CA ARG A 112 15.97 -23.66 -1.24
C ARG A 112 15.44 -23.02 0.03
N ALA A 113 16.27 -22.18 0.63
CA ALA A 113 15.90 -21.36 1.77
C ALA A 113 15.15 -20.11 1.31
N GLU A 114 14.00 -19.84 1.90
CA GLU A 114 13.19 -18.65 1.65
C GLU A 114 12.86 -17.96 2.95
N VAL A 115 13.04 -16.65 2.98
CA VAL A 115 12.96 -15.87 4.22
C VAL A 115 11.58 -15.24 4.32
N SER A 116 10.96 -15.25 5.50
CA SER A 116 9.69 -14.56 5.69
C SER A 116 9.91 -13.05 5.67
N ILE A 117 8.85 -12.26 5.47
CA ILE A 117 8.96 -10.81 5.57
C ILE A 117 9.43 -10.37 6.97
N ASP A 118 8.99 -11.07 8.02
CA ASP A 118 9.45 -10.85 9.39
C ASP A 118 10.93 -11.22 9.57
N GLY A 119 11.42 -12.24 8.87
CA GLY A 119 12.84 -12.55 8.79
C GLY A 119 13.64 -11.40 8.16
N PHE A 120 13.16 -10.78 7.08
CA PHE A 120 13.81 -9.60 6.48
C PHE A 120 13.80 -8.41 7.44
N ARG A 121 12.66 -8.13 8.10
CA ARG A 121 12.56 -7.07 9.12
C ARG A 121 13.55 -7.30 10.25
N LEU A 122 13.65 -8.53 10.75
CA LEU A 122 14.57 -8.87 11.84
C LEU A 122 16.04 -8.74 11.43
N VAL A 123 16.40 -9.14 10.21
CA VAL A 123 17.75 -8.94 9.67
C VAL A 123 18.06 -7.45 9.57
N ALA A 124 17.14 -6.65 9.04
CA ALA A 124 17.27 -5.20 8.94
C ALA A 124 17.42 -4.54 10.33
N GLU A 125 16.55 -4.88 11.29
CA GLU A 125 16.59 -4.37 12.66
C GLU A 125 17.95 -4.63 13.34
N ARG A 126 18.50 -5.84 13.16
CA ARG A 126 19.79 -6.23 13.74
C ARG A 126 21.00 -5.48 13.19
N THR A 127 20.86 -4.77 12.08
CA THR A 127 21.93 -3.89 11.60
C THR A 127 22.07 -2.64 12.47
N GLY A 128 21.03 -2.28 13.23
CA GLY A 128 20.95 -1.01 13.95
C GLY A 128 20.74 0.20 13.03
N GLU A 129 20.57 -0.02 11.72
CA GLU A 129 20.45 1.03 10.70
C GLU A 129 19.03 1.15 10.12
N TYR A 130 18.11 0.25 10.49
CA TYR A 130 16.70 0.30 10.08
C TYR A 130 15.93 1.31 10.93
N GLU A 131 15.23 2.24 10.28
CA GLU A 131 14.47 3.31 10.96
C GLU A 131 12.97 3.22 10.65
N GLY A 132 12.50 2.02 10.30
CA GLY A 132 11.11 1.77 9.94
C GLY A 132 10.84 1.95 8.45
N GLN A 133 9.54 2.08 8.13
CA GLN A 133 9.06 2.08 6.74
C GLN A 133 7.92 3.08 6.55
N THR A 134 7.71 3.49 5.31
CA THR A 134 6.49 4.22 4.93
C THR A 134 5.28 3.29 5.02
N PRO A 135 4.06 3.84 5.19
CA PRO A 135 2.86 3.06 4.96
C PRO A 135 2.86 2.43 3.55
N PRO A 136 2.30 1.22 3.38
CA PRO A 136 2.07 0.68 2.05
C PRO A 136 1.06 1.53 1.30
N GLN A 137 1.28 1.69 0.00
CA GLN A 137 0.36 2.38 -0.89
C GLN A 137 0.10 1.53 -2.14
N TRP A 138 -1.13 1.55 -2.62
CA TRP A 138 -1.58 0.79 -3.77
C TRP A 138 -1.95 1.71 -4.92
N GLY A 139 -1.42 1.44 -6.10
CA GLY A 139 -1.63 2.21 -7.31
C GLY A 139 -2.76 1.63 -8.15
N LYS A 140 -3.65 2.50 -8.65
CA LYS A 140 -4.53 2.20 -9.78
C LYS A 140 -4.05 2.99 -10.99
N LEU A 141 -3.88 2.31 -12.13
CA LEU A 141 -3.52 2.94 -13.40
C LEU A 141 -4.78 3.55 -14.02
N TYR A 142 -4.68 4.79 -14.47
CA TYR A 142 -5.72 5.49 -15.22
C TYR A 142 -5.15 5.90 -16.57
N ASP A 143 -5.88 5.57 -17.64
CA ASP A 143 -5.41 5.74 -19.02
C ASP A 143 -5.41 7.20 -19.50
N PHE A 144 -6.00 8.15 -18.76
CA PHE A 144 -6.09 9.55 -19.24
C PHE A 144 -6.05 10.59 -18.11
N ASP A 145 -5.10 11.51 -18.23
CA ASP A 145 -5.43 12.93 -17.98
C ASP A 145 -6.23 13.45 -19.19
N VAL A 146 -7.21 14.31 -18.95
CA VAL A 146 -8.25 14.79 -19.90
C VAL A 146 -7.64 15.57 -21.09
N THR A 147 -6.32 15.77 -21.08
CA THR A 147 -5.49 16.50 -22.03
C THR A 147 -4.73 15.61 -23.03
N GLY A 148 -4.85 14.27 -22.95
CA GLY A 148 -4.06 13.35 -23.79
C GLY A 148 -2.64 13.12 -23.30
N GLY A 149 -2.41 13.25 -21.99
CA GLY A 149 -1.13 12.97 -21.33
C GLY A 149 -0.87 11.47 -21.09
N ASP A 150 0.33 11.17 -20.59
CA ASP A 150 0.76 9.82 -20.25
C ASP A 150 -0.12 9.16 -19.17
N PRO A 151 -0.20 7.82 -19.12
CA PRO A 151 -0.92 7.10 -18.08
C PRO A 151 -0.47 7.50 -16.67
N VAL A 152 -1.42 7.74 -15.77
CA VAL A 152 -1.14 8.18 -14.40
C VAL A 152 -1.50 7.08 -13.41
N VAL A 153 -0.63 6.83 -12.43
CA VAL A 153 -0.93 5.96 -11.29
C VAL A 153 -1.36 6.81 -10.11
N ARG A 154 -2.61 6.64 -9.65
CA ARG A 154 -3.07 7.22 -8.39
C ARG A 154 -2.84 6.23 -7.26
N TRP A 155 -2.19 6.71 -6.20
CA TRP A 155 -1.83 5.91 -5.02
C TRP A 155 -2.85 6.09 -3.89
N PHE A 156 -3.19 4.99 -3.23
CA PHE A 156 -4.13 4.92 -2.12
C PHE A 156 -3.44 4.27 -0.91
N GLU A 157 -3.63 4.81 0.29
CA GLU A 157 -3.14 4.22 1.55
C GLU A 157 -4.00 3.05 2.04
N VAL A 158 -5.21 2.92 1.52
CA VAL A 158 -6.10 1.77 1.69
C VAL A 158 -6.68 1.47 0.33
N TRP A 159 -6.60 0.22 -0.12
CA TRP A 159 -7.13 -0.16 -1.41
C TRP A 159 -8.68 -0.12 -1.41
N PRO A 160 -9.33 0.79 -2.15
CA PRO A 160 -10.76 1.03 -2.01
C PRO A 160 -11.62 0.18 -2.96
N PHE A 161 -11.01 -0.71 -3.77
CA PHE A 161 -11.69 -1.48 -4.81
C PHE A 161 -11.68 -2.98 -4.48
N PRO A 162 -12.60 -3.48 -3.64
CA PRO A 162 -12.56 -4.86 -3.16
C PRO A 162 -12.74 -5.92 -4.25
N ALA A 163 -13.33 -5.54 -5.40
CA ALA A 163 -13.53 -6.42 -6.56
C ALA A 163 -12.39 -6.34 -7.59
N GLU A 164 -11.39 -5.47 -7.37
CA GLU A 164 -10.30 -5.24 -8.31
C GLU A 164 -8.95 -5.50 -7.65
N GLN A 165 -7.95 -5.86 -8.47
CA GLN A 165 -6.57 -5.95 -8.02
C GLN A 165 -5.83 -4.64 -8.31
N PRO A 166 -4.93 -4.20 -7.43
CA PRO A 166 -4.13 -3.01 -7.66
C PRO A 166 -3.21 -3.19 -8.87
N TYR A 167 -2.88 -2.11 -9.56
CA TYR A 167 -1.87 -2.11 -10.62
C TYR A 167 -0.47 -2.37 -10.04
N ALA A 168 -0.17 -1.70 -8.93
CA ALA A 168 1.10 -1.83 -8.22
C ALA A 168 0.93 -1.57 -6.72
N ALA A 169 1.89 -1.99 -5.90
CA ALA A 169 2.06 -1.51 -4.53
C ALA A 169 3.46 -0.91 -4.36
N ARG A 170 3.60 0.06 -3.46
CA ARG A 170 4.88 0.63 -3.08
C ARG A 170 5.04 0.75 -1.57
N VAL A 171 6.26 0.52 -1.10
CA VAL A 171 6.70 0.69 0.29
C VAL A 171 8.12 1.27 0.27
N GLY A 172 8.40 2.21 1.17
CA GLY A 172 9.74 2.77 1.37
C GLY A 172 10.35 2.31 2.68
N VAL A 173 11.64 1.99 2.68
CA VAL A 173 12.40 1.67 3.91
C VAL A 173 13.30 2.86 4.26
N HIS A 174 13.23 3.32 5.52
CA HIS A 174 14.12 4.33 6.05
C HIS A 174 15.38 3.66 6.60
N ARG A 175 16.53 4.22 6.24
CA ARG A 175 17.84 3.78 6.70
C ARG A 175 18.62 4.99 7.17
N ARG A 176 19.23 4.92 8.36
CA ARG A 176 19.85 6.05 9.08
C ARG A 176 20.74 6.98 8.23
N ALA A 177 21.50 6.44 7.29
CA ALA A 177 22.42 7.22 6.45
C ALA A 177 21.78 7.81 5.17
N PHE A 178 20.49 7.56 4.92
CA PHE A 178 19.81 7.94 3.68
C PHE A 178 18.83 9.08 3.94
N LYS A 179 18.84 10.07 3.05
CA LYS A 179 17.95 11.24 3.16
C LYS A 179 16.49 10.91 2.84
N GLU A 180 16.28 9.98 1.92
CA GLU A 180 14.98 9.58 1.40
C GLU A 180 14.80 8.07 1.57
N PRO A 181 13.56 7.58 1.77
CA PRO A 181 13.32 6.15 1.87
C PRO A 181 13.63 5.43 0.55
N LEU A 182 14.20 4.23 0.66
CA LEU A 182 14.43 3.38 -0.50
C LEU A 182 13.12 2.70 -0.89
N LEU A 183 12.55 3.12 -2.03
CA LEU A 183 11.26 2.61 -2.52
C LEU A 183 11.39 1.26 -3.20
N GLY A 184 10.62 0.28 -2.73
CA GLY A 184 10.25 -0.94 -3.44
C GLY A 184 8.90 -0.75 -4.12
N ILE A 185 8.80 -1.10 -5.41
CA ILE A 185 7.56 -1.03 -6.18
C ILE A 185 7.34 -2.40 -6.82
N ALA A 186 6.21 -3.03 -6.49
CA ALA A 186 5.81 -4.32 -7.03
C ALA A 186 4.59 -4.13 -7.95
N ARG A 187 4.70 -4.51 -9.23
CA ARG A 187 3.57 -4.50 -10.16
C ARG A 187 2.79 -5.81 -10.05
N PHE A 188 1.47 -5.75 -10.01
CA PHE A 188 0.65 -6.95 -9.77
C PHE A 188 0.87 -8.04 -10.82
N ASP A 189 0.94 -7.65 -12.10
CA ASP A 189 1.19 -8.56 -13.22
C ASP A 189 2.52 -9.33 -13.13
N ALA A 190 3.54 -8.69 -12.55
CA ALA A 190 4.88 -9.26 -12.40
C ALA A 190 5.01 -10.22 -11.22
N TYR A 191 4.15 -10.10 -10.19
CA TYR A 191 4.29 -10.85 -8.93
C TYR A 191 3.13 -11.80 -8.62
N ALA A 192 1.94 -11.57 -9.16
CA ALA A 192 0.75 -12.35 -8.80
C ALA A 192 0.78 -13.76 -9.38
N GLN A 193 0.75 -14.78 -8.51
CA GLN A 193 0.91 -16.18 -8.93
C GLN A 193 -0.35 -16.70 -9.60
N LYS A 194 -0.17 -17.33 -10.75
CA LYS A 194 -1.25 -17.84 -11.60
C LYS A 194 -1.18 -19.35 -11.71
N ARG A 195 -2.35 -19.97 -11.63
CA ARG A 195 -2.60 -21.37 -11.96
C ARG A 195 -2.44 -21.58 -13.46
N ARG A 196 -2.36 -22.85 -13.86
CA ARG A 196 -2.19 -23.26 -15.27
C ARG A 196 -3.34 -22.81 -16.18
N ASP A 197 -4.54 -22.67 -15.62
CA ASP A 197 -5.74 -22.17 -16.32
C ASP A 197 -5.75 -20.63 -16.49
N GLY A 198 -4.73 -19.93 -15.98
CA GLY A 198 -4.61 -18.47 -16.01
C GLY A 198 -5.29 -17.77 -14.83
N GLY A 199 -6.04 -18.49 -13.98
CA GLY A 199 -6.62 -17.97 -12.75
C GLY A 199 -5.54 -17.68 -11.71
N LEU A 200 -5.82 -16.81 -10.74
CA LEU A 200 -4.90 -16.55 -9.64
C LEU A 200 -4.89 -17.74 -8.67
N VAL A 201 -3.79 -17.97 -7.96
CA VAL A 201 -3.80 -18.94 -6.85
C VAL A 201 -4.61 -18.36 -5.68
N SER A 202 -5.25 -19.23 -4.88
CA SER A 202 -6.23 -18.84 -3.83
C SER A 202 -5.78 -17.70 -2.91
N MET A 203 -4.50 -17.66 -2.53
CA MET A 203 -3.97 -16.60 -1.68
C MET A 203 -3.96 -15.22 -2.36
N TRP A 204 -3.62 -15.17 -3.66
CA TRP A 204 -3.64 -13.95 -4.46
C TRP A 204 -5.06 -13.53 -4.86
N GLU A 205 -6.00 -14.48 -4.97
CA GLU A 205 -7.42 -14.16 -5.16
C GLU A 205 -8.02 -13.47 -3.93
N ARG A 206 -7.75 -14.02 -2.74
CA ARG A 206 -8.35 -13.54 -1.49
C ARG A 206 -7.65 -12.33 -0.89
N MET A 207 -6.32 -12.25 -0.99
CA MET A 207 -5.50 -11.23 -0.32
C MET A 207 -4.47 -10.59 -1.26
N GLY A 208 -4.84 -10.39 -2.53
CA GLY A 208 -3.95 -9.86 -3.55
C GLY A 208 -3.29 -8.52 -3.20
N PRO A 209 -4.02 -7.52 -2.66
CA PRO A 209 -3.43 -6.26 -2.23
C PRO A 209 -2.38 -6.44 -1.13
N GLU A 210 -2.66 -7.23 -0.09
CA GLU A 210 -1.75 -7.47 1.04
C GLU A 210 -0.49 -8.21 0.58
N GLN A 211 -0.66 -9.20 -0.30
CA GLN A 211 0.44 -9.94 -0.89
C GLN A 211 1.34 -9.03 -1.73
N LEU A 212 0.75 -8.12 -2.51
CA LEU A 212 1.52 -7.18 -3.31
C LEU A 212 2.28 -6.17 -2.45
N ALA A 213 1.67 -5.66 -1.37
CA ALA A 213 2.34 -4.78 -0.43
C ALA A 213 3.53 -5.47 0.24
N LYS A 214 3.39 -6.75 0.59
CA LYS A 214 4.48 -7.57 1.13
C LYS A 214 5.63 -7.74 0.13
N CYS A 215 5.33 -7.94 -1.15
CA CYS A 215 6.36 -7.96 -2.20
C CYS A 215 7.07 -6.60 -2.32
N ALA A 216 6.33 -5.49 -2.28
CA ALA A 216 6.91 -4.16 -2.35
C ALA A 216 7.84 -3.88 -1.16
N GLU A 217 7.46 -4.31 0.05
CA GLU A 217 8.28 -4.21 1.25
C GLU A 217 9.56 -5.06 1.15
N ALA A 218 9.45 -6.32 0.70
CA ALA A 218 10.61 -7.18 0.49
C ALA A 218 11.62 -6.56 -0.48
N LEU A 219 11.15 -5.95 -1.58
CA LEU A 219 12.00 -5.23 -2.51
C LEU A 219 12.68 -4.01 -1.87
N ALA A 220 11.96 -3.25 -1.06
CA ALA A 220 12.50 -2.09 -0.36
C ALA A 220 13.61 -2.51 0.63
N LEU A 221 13.37 -3.56 1.41
CA LEU A 221 14.33 -4.11 2.37
C LEU A 221 15.59 -4.62 1.67
N ARG A 222 15.47 -5.35 0.56
CA ARG A 222 16.65 -5.81 -0.22
C ARG A 222 17.44 -4.66 -0.84
N LYS A 223 16.79 -3.56 -1.22
CA LYS A 223 17.48 -2.34 -1.68
C LYS A 223 18.22 -1.65 -0.54
N ALA A 224 17.62 -1.59 0.65
CA ALA A 224 18.18 -0.92 1.82
C ALA A 224 19.35 -1.68 2.45
N PHE A 225 19.26 -3.02 2.48
CA PHE A 225 20.22 -3.93 3.13
C PHE A 225 20.73 -5.02 2.16
N PRO A 226 21.38 -4.61 1.04
CA PRO A 226 21.72 -5.55 -0.03
C PRO A 226 22.78 -6.56 0.37
N ASN A 227 23.71 -6.22 1.27
CA ASN A 227 24.75 -7.13 1.74
C ASN A 227 24.16 -8.20 2.67
N GLU A 228 23.27 -7.79 3.57
CA GLU A 228 22.66 -8.65 4.58
C GLU A 228 21.63 -9.60 3.95
N LEU A 229 20.83 -9.09 3.01
CA LEU A 229 19.77 -9.85 2.34
C LEU A 229 20.18 -10.43 0.98
N SER A 230 21.48 -10.38 0.63
CA SER A 230 21.98 -10.98 -0.61
C SER A 230 21.73 -12.49 -0.64
N GLY A 231 21.33 -12.96 -1.82
CA GLY A 231 21.16 -14.39 -2.10
C GLY A 231 19.94 -15.04 -1.44
N VAL A 232 19.06 -14.27 -0.80
CA VAL A 232 17.79 -14.76 -0.24
C VAL A 232 16.60 -13.95 -0.77
N TYR A 233 15.47 -14.63 -0.86
CA TYR A 233 14.23 -14.09 -1.39
C TYR A 233 13.07 -14.47 -0.49
N THR A 234 11.99 -13.69 -0.56
CA THR A 234 10.72 -14.08 0.04
C THR A 234 9.98 -15.09 -0.86
N PRO A 235 9.10 -15.93 -0.28
CA PRO A 235 8.33 -16.90 -1.08
C PRO A 235 7.52 -16.27 -2.21
N ASP A 236 7.01 -15.07 -1.97
CA ASP A 236 6.14 -14.33 -2.87
C ASP A 236 6.89 -13.79 -4.10
N GLU A 237 8.17 -13.43 -3.93
CA GLU A 237 9.05 -13.00 -5.04
C GLU A 237 9.46 -14.15 -5.96
N MET A 238 9.56 -15.38 -5.44
CA MET A 238 10.01 -16.54 -6.21
C MET A 238 8.88 -17.43 -6.73
N GLY A 239 7.67 -17.34 -6.17
CA GLY A 239 6.58 -18.23 -6.56
C GLY A 239 6.14 -18.13 -8.03
N GLN A 240 6.52 -17.05 -8.74
CA GLN A 240 6.35 -16.97 -10.20
C GLN A 240 7.15 -18.01 -10.97
N ALA A 241 8.38 -18.27 -10.54
CA ALA A 241 9.30 -19.16 -11.27
C ALA A 241 8.79 -20.60 -11.34
N SER A 242 7.81 -20.97 -10.52
CA SER A 242 7.21 -22.30 -10.46
C SER A 242 5.86 -22.43 -11.16
N ASN A 243 5.28 -21.34 -11.67
CA ASN A 243 4.01 -21.39 -12.40
C ASN A 243 4.11 -22.12 -13.76
N ALA A 244 5.33 -22.47 -14.20
CA ALA A 244 5.56 -23.30 -15.39
C ALA A 244 5.51 -24.82 -15.11
N ALA A 245 5.46 -25.27 -13.85
CA ALA A 245 5.51 -26.68 -13.47
C ALA A 245 4.13 -27.27 -13.14
N PRO A 246 3.87 -28.57 -13.38
CA PRO A 246 2.67 -29.23 -12.88
C PRO A 246 2.72 -29.27 -11.35
N ALA A 247 1.80 -28.53 -10.72
CA ALA A 247 1.58 -28.54 -9.28
C ALA A 247 1.25 -29.96 -8.81
N SER A 248 2.06 -30.50 -7.91
CA SER A 248 1.63 -31.58 -7.02
C SER A 248 1.04 -30.93 -5.78
N GLU A 249 -0.24 -31.22 -5.54
CA GLU A 249 -0.95 -30.99 -4.28
C GLU A 249 -0.32 -31.83 -3.14
N ASP A 250 -0.69 -31.48 -1.90
CA ASP A 250 -0.32 -32.04 -0.59
C ASP A 250 0.78 -31.27 0.17
N THR A 251 0.66 -30.87 1.43
CA THR A 251 -0.36 -31.10 2.48
C THR A 251 -0.15 -30.07 3.61
N ALA A 252 -1.23 -29.51 4.16
CA ALA A 252 -1.30 -29.10 5.56
C ALA A 252 -2.74 -29.23 6.07
N ALA A 253 -3.00 -30.31 6.79
CA ALA A 253 -4.27 -30.62 7.42
C ALA A 253 -4.41 -29.97 8.81
N ALA A 254 -5.59 -29.37 9.00
CA ALA A 254 -6.50 -29.40 10.15
C ALA A 254 -6.02 -29.09 11.59
N ALA A 255 -6.64 -28.06 12.16
CA ALA A 255 -7.31 -28.16 13.45
C ALA A 255 -8.73 -27.56 13.31
N SER A 256 -9.74 -28.31 13.76
CA SER A 256 -11.18 -28.03 13.60
C SER A 256 -11.76 -27.48 14.90
N ALA A 257 -12.71 -26.55 14.80
CA ALA A 257 -13.78 -26.37 15.78
C ALA A 257 -15.01 -25.75 15.09
N SER A 258 -16.14 -26.44 15.26
CA SER A 258 -17.48 -26.12 14.75
C SER A 258 -18.11 -24.91 15.46
N ALA A 259 -18.63 -23.96 14.69
CA ALA A 259 -19.75 -23.08 15.06
C ALA A 259 -20.41 -22.55 13.78
N GLY A 260 -21.72 -22.37 13.81
CA GLY A 260 -22.60 -22.20 12.65
C GLY A 260 -22.31 -21.04 11.69
N ASP A 261 -23.01 -21.12 10.55
CA ASP A 261 -22.95 -20.22 9.40
C ASP A 261 -23.14 -18.73 9.81
N PRO A 262 -22.13 -17.84 9.63
CA PRO A 262 -22.23 -16.43 9.99
C PRO A 262 -22.55 -15.49 8.82
N ASN A 263 -22.97 -15.99 7.65
CA ASN A 263 -23.15 -15.13 6.47
C ASN A 263 -24.55 -15.15 5.87
N GLU A 264 -25.55 -14.73 6.66
CA GLU A 264 -26.81 -14.18 6.15
C GLU A 264 -26.97 -12.75 6.71
N PRO A 265 -27.12 -11.70 5.89
CA PRO A 265 -27.33 -10.35 6.40
C PRO A 265 -28.63 -10.30 7.22
N PRO A 266 -28.69 -9.57 8.35
CA PRO A 266 -29.86 -9.58 9.22
C PRO A 266 -31.07 -9.05 8.46
N ALA A 267 -32.03 -9.92 8.18
CA ALA A 267 -33.30 -9.54 7.57
C ALA A 267 -33.97 -8.44 8.41
N PRO A 268 -34.57 -7.41 7.80
CA PRO A 268 -35.21 -6.34 8.54
C PRO A 268 -36.34 -6.91 9.40
N THR A 269 -36.32 -6.54 10.68
CA THR A 269 -37.36 -6.92 11.65
C THR A 269 -38.55 -5.95 11.55
N CYS A 270 -39.76 -6.48 11.62
CA CYS A 270 -41.00 -5.73 11.56
C CYS A 270 -41.09 -4.72 12.70
N PRO A 271 -41.26 -3.41 12.46
CA PRO A 271 -41.30 -2.41 13.53
C PRO A 271 -42.56 -2.51 14.41
N LYS A 272 -43.57 -3.30 14.03
CA LYS A 272 -44.80 -3.50 14.82
C LYS A 272 -44.76 -4.72 15.75
N CYS A 273 -44.17 -5.82 15.32
CA CYS A 273 -44.15 -7.08 16.09
C CYS A 273 -42.76 -7.64 16.31
N SER A 274 -41.72 -6.97 15.81
CA SER A 274 -40.32 -7.41 15.81
C SER A 274 -40.05 -8.75 15.12
N GLY A 275 -41.03 -9.36 14.45
CA GLY A 275 -40.88 -10.57 13.66
C GLY A 275 -40.25 -10.32 12.28
N GLY A 276 -39.79 -11.37 11.59
CA GLY A 276 -39.14 -11.22 10.28
C GLY A 276 -40.06 -10.66 9.18
N MET A 277 -39.48 -10.00 8.17
CA MET A 277 -40.19 -9.44 7.01
C MET A 277 -39.78 -10.12 5.69
N TRP A 278 -40.69 -10.14 4.71
CA TRP A 278 -40.41 -10.43 3.31
C TRP A 278 -39.92 -9.16 2.60
N ASP A 279 -38.85 -9.26 1.81
CA ASP A 279 -38.35 -8.20 0.90
C ASP A 279 -38.97 -8.38 -0.48
N ASN A 280 -39.76 -7.40 -0.93
CA ASN A 280 -40.49 -7.45 -2.19
C ASN A 280 -39.98 -6.40 -3.21
N ARG A 281 -38.83 -5.77 -2.95
CA ARG A 281 -38.33 -4.66 -3.78
C ARG A 281 -38.02 -5.08 -5.21
N GLU A 282 -37.52 -6.30 -5.41
CA GLU A 282 -37.18 -6.85 -6.73
C GLU A 282 -38.40 -7.40 -7.47
N THR A 283 -39.47 -7.76 -6.76
CA THR A 283 -40.64 -8.44 -7.33
C THR A 283 -41.87 -7.56 -7.46
N LYS A 284 -41.88 -6.36 -6.87
CA LYS A 284 -43.03 -5.44 -6.97
C LYS A 284 -43.16 -4.85 -8.38
N THR A 285 -44.34 -5.02 -8.97
CA THR A 285 -44.72 -4.39 -10.25
C THR A 285 -45.61 -3.15 -10.06
N ASN A 286 -46.16 -2.96 -8.85
CA ASN A 286 -47.01 -1.82 -8.50
C ASN A 286 -46.25 -0.85 -7.57
N PRO A 287 -46.08 0.43 -7.95
CA PRO A 287 -45.38 1.44 -7.15
C PRO A 287 -45.99 1.71 -5.76
N ARG A 288 -47.28 1.40 -5.55
CA ARG A 288 -47.95 1.54 -4.24
C ARG A 288 -47.80 0.32 -3.33
N ALA A 289 -47.18 -0.76 -3.82
CA ALA A 289 -46.93 -1.95 -3.00
C ALA A 289 -45.78 -1.71 -2.01
N PRO A 290 -45.87 -2.27 -0.78
CA PRO A 290 -44.81 -2.15 0.22
C PRO A 290 -43.54 -2.86 -0.19
N ASP A 291 -42.41 -2.20 0.07
CA ASP A 291 -41.07 -2.75 -0.10
C ASP A 291 -40.84 -3.94 0.83
N PHE A 292 -41.34 -3.84 2.06
CA PHE A 292 -41.28 -4.92 3.04
C PHE A 292 -42.65 -5.23 3.64
N LYS A 293 -42.96 -6.52 3.76
CA LYS A 293 -44.21 -7.00 4.36
C LYS A 293 -43.91 -8.01 5.46
N CYS A 294 -44.55 -7.88 6.62
CA CYS A 294 -44.38 -8.81 7.73
C CYS A 294 -44.74 -10.26 7.32
N LYS A 295 -43.96 -11.23 7.81
CA LYS A 295 -44.21 -12.67 7.60
C LYS A 295 -45.38 -13.19 8.42
N ASP A 296 -45.66 -12.56 9.56
CA ASP A 296 -46.79 -12.90 10.42
C ASP A 296 -48.10 -12.38 9.80
N ARG A 297 -49.03 -13.29 9.52
CA ARG A 297 -50.33 -12.98 8.91
C ARG A 297 -51.29 -12.28 9.87
N SER A 298 -51.01 -12.32 11.17
CA SER A 298 -51.75 -11.57 12.19
C SER A 298 -51.22 -10.13 12.37
N CYS A 299 -50.09 -9.79 11.76
CA CYS A 299 -49.46 -8.48 11.82
C CYS A 299 -49.51 -7.75 10.48
N ASP A 300 -50.24 -6.63 10.40
CA ASP A 300 -50.31 -5.76 9.21
C ASP A 300 -49.08 -4.84 9.04
N GLY A 301 -47.90 -5.30 9.43
CA GLY A 301 -46.64 -4.56 9.29
C GLY A 301 -46.26 -4.43 7.81
N LYS A 302 -46.35 -3.20 7.27
CA LYS A 302 -45.92 -2.84 5.91
C LYS A 302 -44.99 -1.63 5.99
N TYR A 303 -43.92 -1.64 5.20
CA TYR A 303 -42.87 -0.61 5.28
C TYR A 303 -42.39 -0.20 3.88
N TRP A 304 -42.15 1.11 3.70
CA TRP A 304 -41.75 1.77 2.44
C TRP A 304 -40.58 2.73 2.68
N PRO A 305 -39.33 2.25 2.76
CA PRO A 305 -38.17 3.12 2.92
C PRO A 305 -37.62 3.54 1.54
N GLY A 306 -37.78 4.82 1.20
CA GLY A 306 -37.08 5.48 0.10
C GLY A 306 -37.76 5.29 -1.26
N GLU A 307 -38.61 6.26 -1.62
CA GLU A 307 -39.21 6.41 -2.94
C GLU A 307 -38.11 6.33 -4.02
N TRP A 308 -38.25 5.39 -4.96
CA TRP A 308 -37.30 5.24 -6.06
C TRP A 308 -38.01 5.27 -7.42
N PRO A 309 -37.71 6.28 -8.27
CA PRO A 309 -37.15 7.60 -7.93
C PRO A 309 -38.19 8.74 -7.99
N PRO A 310 -38.14 9.73 -7.06
CA PRO A 310 -38.97 10.92 -7.11
C PRO A 310 -38.46 11.94 -8.14
N LYS A 311 -39.41 12.64 -8.75
CA LYS A 311 -39.21 13.65 -9.79
C LYS A 311 -38.67 14.95 -9.18
N SER A 312 -37.57 15.48 -9.71
CA SER A 312 -37.17 16.87 -9.44
C SER A 312 -38.01 17.84 -10.28
N ALA A 313 -38.38 18.95 -9.65
CA ALA A 313 -39.25 19.98 -10.21
C ALA A 313 -38.56 20.79 -11.33
N ASP A 314 -39.37 21.11 -12.33
CA ASP A 314 -39.14 21.89 -13.54
C ASP A 314 -37.85 22.72 -13.65
N VAL A 315 -36.95 22.26 -14.51
CA VAL A 315 -36.17 23.13 -15.40
C VAL A 315 -36.32 22.56 -16.80
N LYS A 316 -37.07 23.25 -17.67
CA LYS A 316 -37.10 22.98 -19.12
C LYS A 316 -35.68 23.16 -19.68
N ARG A 317 -34.89 22.08 -19.73
CA ARG A 317 -33.59 21.99 -20.41
C ARG A 317 -33.75 21.06 -21.61
N GLY A 318 -33.29 21.53 -22.77
CA GLY A 318 -33.60 20.97 -24.09
C GLY A 318 -33.50 19.44 -24.17
N GLU A 319 -34.57 18.83 -24.64
CA GLU A 319 -34.79 17.39 -24.79
C GLU A 319 -33.82 16.78 -25.82
N LYS A 320 -32.62 16.36 -25.40
CA LYS A 320 -31.71 15.56 -26.23
C LYS A 320 -31.80 14.09 -25.80
N LYS A 321 -32.42 13.24 -26.62
CA LYS A 321 -32.50 11.77 -26.44
C LYS A 321 -31.45 11.06 -27.31
N PHE A 322 -30.78 10.04 -26.78
CA PHE A 322 -29.86 9.22 -27.56
C PHE A 322 -30.60 8.50 -28.70
N PRO A 323 -29.99 8.36 -29.89
CA PRO A 323 -30.65 7.79 -31.05
C PRO A 323 -30.80 6.28 -30.91
N LYS A 324 -31.72 5.69 -31.68
CA LYS A 324 -31.99 4.24 -31.64
C LYS A 324 -30.79 3.39 -32.07
N ASN A 325 -29.82 3.97 -32.77
CA ASN A 325 -28.59 3.32 -33.22
C ASN A 325 -27.36 3.73 -32.40
N PHE A 326 -27.54 4.28 -31.19
CA PHE A 326 -26.40 4.66 -30.34
C PHE A 326 -25.56 3.43 -29.95
N PRO A 327 -24.22 3.54 -29.84
CA PRO A 327 -23.35 2.39 -29.59
C PRO A 327 -23.66 1.65 -28.28
N LEU A 328 -24.06 2.38 -27.23
CA LEU A 328 -24.46 1.80 -25.95
C LEU A 328 -25.96 1.51 -25.95
N GLU A 329 -26.30 0.22 -26.02
CA GLU A 329 -27.69 -0.25 -26.12
C GLU A 329 -28.55 0.20 -24.94
N GLN A 330 -27.99 0.19 -23.74
CA GLN A 330 -28.63 0.64 -22.51
C GLN A 330 -28.97 2.13 -22.49
N LEU A 331 -28.38 2.94 -23.38
CA LEU A 331 -28.62 4.38 -23.46
C LEU A 331 -29.56 4.78 -24.60
N ARG A 332 -29.84 3.88 -25.56
CA ARG A 332 -30.70 4.17 -26.72
C ARG A 332 -32.09 4.66 -26.28
N GLY A 333 -32.50 5.83 -26.76
CA GLY A 333 -33.80 6.43 -26.44
C GLY A 333 -33.92 7.05 -25.04
N ARG A 334 -32.90 6.93 -24.18
CA ARG A 334 -32.84 7.62 -22.88
C ARG A 334 -32.52 9.11 -23.09
N GLN A 335 -32.97 9.94 -22.16
CA GLN A 335 -32.61 11.35 -22.14
C GLN A 335 -31.21 11.49 -21.54
N VAL A 336 -30.39 12.37 -22.13
CA VAL A 336 -29.03 12.65 -21.63
C VAL A 336 -29.07 13.16 -20.19
N GLY A 337 -30.06 13.99 -19.85
CA GLY A 337 -30.26 14.50 -18.48
C GLY A 337 -30.58 13.42 -17.44
N ASP A 338 -31.16 12.29 -17.85
CA ASP A 338 -31.55 11.19 -16.97
C ASP A 338 -30.43 10.15 -16.77
N CYS A 339 -29.28 10.34 -17.41
CA CYS A 339 -28.13 9.46 -17.28
C CYS A 339 -27.31 9.80 -16.03
N THR A 340 -26.72 8.80 -15.40
CA THR A 340 -25.76 8.99 -14.30
C THR A 340 -24.45 9.58 -14.84
N TRP A 341 -23.62 10.12 -13.94
CA TRP A 341 -22.29 10.61 -14.30
C TRP A 341 -21.44 9.54 -15.01
N SER A 342 -21.51 8.29 -14.52
CA SER A 342 -20.82 7.14 -15.13
C SER A 342 -21.34 6.87 -16.54
N GLU A 343 -22.67 6.81 -16.71
CA GLU A 343 -23.30 6.55 -18.00
C GLU A 343 -23.00 7.64 -19.04
N LEU A 344 -22.87 8.90 -18.61
CA LEU A 344 -22.44 10.00 -19.49
C LEU A 344 -20.95 9.89 -19.86
N THR A 345 -20.11 9.44 -18.94
CA THR A 345 -18.69 9.19 -19.23
C THR A 345 -18.53 8.06 -20.24
N ASP A 346 -19.26 6.96 -20.05
CA ASP A 346 -19.29 5.83 -21.00
C ASP A 346 -19.84 6.26 -22.37
N ALA A 347 -20.89 7.11 -22.39
CA ALA A 347 -21.47 7.66 -23.62
C ALA A 347 -20.47 8.54 -24.37
N LEU A 348 -19.65 9.33 -23.65
CA LEU A 348 -18.63 10.18 -24.24
C LEU A 348 -17.53 9.33 -24.90
N GLU A 349 -17.07 8.29 -24.22
CA GLU A 349 -16.09 7.34 -24.76
C GLU A 349 -16.63 6.59 -25.98
N ALA A 350 -17.87 6.11 -25.91
CA ALA A 350 -18.53 5.44 -27.02
C ALA A 350 -18.72 6.35 -28.23
N SER A 351 -19.01 7.63 -28.00
CA SER A 351 -19.16 8.64 -29.07
C SER A 351 -17.82 8.99 -29.72
N ARG A 352 -16.73 9.01 -28.94
CA ARG A 352 -15.35 9.18 -29.45
C ARG A 352 -14.92 7.99 -30.31
N LYS A 353 -15.14 6.77 -29.83
CA LYS A 353 -14.83 5.54 -30.60
C LYS A 353 -15.67 5.43 -31.87
N GLY A 354 -16.92 5.92 -31.83
CA GLY A 354 -17.82 5.97 -32.98
C GLY A 354 -17.65 7.18 -33.90
N GLY A 355 -16.73 8.11 -33.61
CA GLY A 355 -16.48 9.30 -34.43
C GLY A 355 -17.64 10.29 -34.52
N SER A 356 -18.55 10.31 -33.54
CA SER A 356 -19.73 11.18 -33.59
C SER A 356 -19.48 12.50 -32.85
N GLU A 357 -18.92 13.50 -33.56
CA GLU A 357 -18.64 14.84 -33.01
C GLU A 357 -19.84 15.46 -32.30
N LYS A 358 -21.04 15.31 -32.89
CA LYS A 358 -22.29 15.79 -32.32
C LYS A 358 -22.57 15.25 -30.90
N TRP A 359 -22.35 13.96 -30.66
CA TRP A 359 -22.62 13.36 -29.34
C TRP A 359 -21.49 13.60 -28.35
N ILE A 360 -20.26 13.79 -28.84
CA ILE A 360 -19.14 14.25 -28.01
C ILE A 360 -19.47 15.62 -27.42
N GLU A 361 -19.92 16.57 -28.25
CA GLU A 361 -20.30 17.91 -27.82
C GLU A 361 -21.47 17.87 -26.81
N ILE A 362 -22.57 17.21 -27.16
CA ILE A 362 -23.77 17.12 -26.31
C ILE A 362 -23.48 16.51 -24.93
N VAL A 363 -22.69 15.44 -24.88
CA VAL A 363 -22.38 14.75 -23.62
C VAL A 363 -21.35 15.55 -22.80
N SER A 364 -20.39 16.21 -23.46
CA SER A 364 -19.41 17.08 -22.80
C SER A 364 -20.09 18.31 -22.18
N GLU A 365 -20.99 18.96 -22.90
CA GLU A 365 -21.79 20.09 -22.39
C GLU A 365 -22.56 19.70 -21.12
N GLU A 366 -23.19 18.52 -21.08
CA GLU A 366 -23.95 18.09 -19.91
C GLU A 366 -23.02 17.76 -18.72
N LEU A 367 -21.87 17.12 -18.96
CA LEU A 367 -20.88 16.86 -17.92
C LEU A 367 -20.31 18.17 -17.33
N GLU A 368 -19.96 19.14 -18.17
CA GLU A 368 -19.52 20.47 -17.74
C GLU A 368 -20.62 21.21 -16.96
N ALA A 369 -21.85 21.16 -17.45
CA ALA A 369 -22.98 21.77 -16.76
C ALA A 369 -23.25 21.12 -15.39
N ARG A 370 -22.95 19.83 -15.21
CA ARG A 370 -23.02 19.14 -13.90
C ARG A 370 -21.85 19.52 -12.98
N ARG A 371 -20.64 19.70 -13.52
CA ARG A 371 -19.51 20.28 -12.76
C ARG A 371 -19.86 21.66 -12.22
N ALA A 372 -20.39 22.54 -13.07
CA ALA A 372 -20.78 23.88 -12.69
C ALA A 372 -21.88 23.92 -11.61
N ARG A 373 -22.74 22.89 -11.53
CA ARG A 373 -23.77 22.73 -10.49
C ARG A 373 -23.26 22.05 -9.21
N GLY A 374 -22.01 21.60 -9.18
CA GLY A 374 -21.45 20.82 -8.07
C GLY A 374 -22.03 19.39 -7.95
N ASP A 375 -22.78 18.95 -8.97
CA ASP A 375 -23.38 17.62 -9.12
C ASP A 375 -22.35 16.65 -9.73
N VAL A 376 -21.21 16.59 -9.05
CA VAL A 376 -20.06 15.76 -9.38
C VAL A 376 -19.89 14.72 -8.27
N PRO A 377 -19.71 13.43 -8.61
CA PRO A 377 -19.35 12.42 -7.62
C PRO A 377 -18.11 12.82 -6.83
N ALA A 378 -18.00 12.38 -5.57
CA ALA A 378 -16.89 12.75 -4.69
C ALA A 378 -15.49 12.48 -5.29
N TYR A 379 -15.37 11.45 -6.14
CA TYR A 379 -14.13 11.13 -6.85
C TYR A 379 -13.73 12.17 -7.92
N ALA A 380 -14.71 12.90 -8.48
CA ALA A 380 -14.49 13.93 -9.50
C ALA A 380 -14.16 15.31 -8.88
N LYS A 381 -14.60 15.57 -7.64
CA LYS A 381 -14.30 16.81 -6.90
C LYS A 381 -12.82 16.94 -6.49
N GLN A 382 -12.09 15.83 -6.39
CA GLN A 382 -10.67 15.82 -6.01
C GLN A 382 -9.70 16.24 -7.12
N GLN A 383 -10.17 16.42 -8.37
CA GLN A 383 -9.31 16.83 -9.49
C GLN A 383 -9.05 18.35 -9.52
N ASP A 384 -9.97 19.20 -9.02
CA ASP A 384 -9.84 20.67 -9.08
C ASP A 384 -8.98 21.29 -7.96
N LEU A 385 -8.77 20.57 -6.84
CA LEU A 385 -7.94 21.06 -5.73
C LEU A 385 -6.42 20.95 -5.99
N GLY A 386 -6.02 20.41 -7.15
CA GLY A 386 -4.62 20.14 -7.50
C GLY A 386 -3.97 21.14 -8.46
N VAL A 387 -4.70 22.14 -8.97
CA VAL A 387 -4.13 23.13 -9.91
C VAL A 387 -3.96 24.46 -9.19
N GLN A 388 -2.85 24.63 -8.46
CA GLN A 388 -2.32 25.98 -8.26
C GLN A 388 -1.48 26.33 -9.49
N GLU A 389 -1.81 27.44 -10.15
CA GLU A 389 -1.01 27.99 -11.24
C GLU A 389 0.44 28.21 -10.77
N PRO A 390 1.45 27.80 -11.55
CA PRO A 390 2.84 28.03 -11.18
C PRO A 390 3.14 29.54 -11.14
N PRO A 391 3.94 30.03 -10.17
CA PRO A 391 4.30 31.43 -10.13
C PRO A 391 5.11 31.81 -11.37
N LYS A 392 4.78 32.95 -11.97
CA LYS A 392 5.45 33.47 -13.18
C LYS A 392 6.96 33.58 -12.94
N PRO A 393 7.81 33.12 -13.87
CA PRO A 393 9.25 33.20 -13.70
C PRO A 393 9.72 34.65 -13.72
N SER A 394 10.48 35.02 -12.68
CA SER A 394 11.17 36.30 -12.59
C SER A 394 12.25 36.41 -13.66
N THR A 395 12.28 37.55 -14.34
CA THR A 395 13.29 37.97 -15.30
C THR A 395 14.70 37.95 -14.69
N ALA A 396 15.52 36.94 -15.04
CA ALA A 396 16.97 37.02 -14.88
C ALA A 396 17.71 36.15 -15.90
N ALA A 397 18.62 36.83 -16.63
CA ALA A 397 19.77 36.33 -17.38
C ALA A 397 19.53 35.38 -18.58
N ARG A 398 19.42 36.00 -19.76
CA ARG A 398 19.87 35.41 -21.03
C ARG A 398 21.36 35.03 -20.90
N VAL A 399 21.69 33.78 -21.18
CA VAL A 399 23.06 33.36 -21.54
C VAL A 399 23.00 32.90 -22.99
N ASP A 400 23.74 33.61 -23.85
CA ASP A 400 23.87 33.30 -25.28
C ASP A 400 24.56 31.95 -25.50
N MET A 401 23.93 31.05 -26.27
CA MET A 401 24.58 29.87 -26.85
C MET A 401 25.09 30.19 -28.26
N PRO A 402 26.34 29.86 -28.61
CA PRO A 402 26.78 29.89 -29.99
C PRO A 402 26.25 28.65 -30.75
N ALA A 403 25.86 28.89 -31.99
CA ALA A 403 25.25 27.93 -32.89
C ALA A 403 26.25 26.91 -33.46
N GLY A 404 25.80 25.65 -33.56
CA GLY A 404 26.25 24.71 -34.60
C GLY A 404 27.42 23.78 -34.23
N GLY A 405 27.09 22.57 -33.78
CA GLY A 405 28.00 21.41 -33.75
C GLY A 405 27.20 20.13 -33.50
N ARG A 406 27.35 19.13 -34.37
CA ARG A 406 26.60 17.84 -34.27
C ARG A 406 27.00 17.08 -33.01
N VAL A 407 26.02 16.41 -32.42
CA VAL A 407 26.08 15.67 -31.15
C VAL A 407 27.02 14.45 -31.19
N GLU A 408 27.53 14.10 -32.37
CA GLU A 408 28.39 12.92 -32.59
C GLU A 408 29.86 13.15 -32.15
N ASP A 409 30.38 14.37 -32.16
CA ASP A 409 31.80 14.67 -31.84
C ASP A 409 32.14 14.61 -30.33
N ALA A 410 31.12 14.59 -29.46
CA ALA A 410 31.32 14.57 -28.00
C ALA A 410 31.44 13.15 -27.42
N LEU A 411 30.97 12.13 -28.15
CA LEU A 411 31.02 10.74 -27.73
C LEU A 411 32.36 10.07 -28.05
N GLU A 412 32.98 10.41 -29.18
CA GLU A 412 34.27 9.82 -29.59
C GLU A 412 35.46 10.30 -28.73
N ARG A 413 35.41 11.53 -28.19
CA ARG A 413 36.46 12.05 -27.29
C ARG A 413 36.42 11.45 -25.88
N ARG A 414 35.32 10.79 -25.51
CA ARG A 414 35.15 10.14 -24.20
C ARG A 414 35.54 8.67 -24.21
N ALA A 415 35.61 8.04 -25.38
CA ALA A 415 36.04 6.64 -25.54
C ALA A 415 37.57 6.48 -25.57
N ALA A 416 38.34 7.53 -25.93
CA ALA A 416 39.80 7.45 -26.08
C ALA A 416 40.61 7.69 -24.79
N LYS A 417 39.97 7.68 -23.60
CA LYS A 417 40.63 8.08 -22.34
C LYS A 417 40.43 7.10 -21.17
N ALA A 418 40.02 5.87 -21.47
CA ALA A 418 39.72 4.85 -20.46
C ALA A 418 40.47 3.52 -20.69
N ASP A 419 41.63 3.57 -21.35
CA ASP A 419 42.62 2.48 -21.34
C ASP A 419 43.88 3.05 -20.68
N ASP A 420 43.97 2.88 -19.35
CA ASP A 420 45.22 2.63 -18.62
C ASP A 420 44.91 2.49 -17.12
N ASP A 421 45.50 1.47 -16.50
CA ASP A 421 45.61 1.16 -15.07
C ASP A 421 44.46 0.41 -14.34
N ILE A 422 44.55 -0.92 -14.37
CA ILE A 422 44.15 -1.79 -13.23
C ILE A 422 45.27 -2.83 -13.01
N PRO A 423 45.97 -2.86 -11.86
CA PRO A 423 46.87 -3.94 -11.51
C PRO A 423 46.14 -5.09 -10.78
N PHE A 424 46.64 -6.31 -11.02
CA PHE A 424 46.15 -7.63 -10.58
C PHE A 424 45.99 -7.83 -9.08
#